data_AF-A0A1M7BS26-F1
#
_entry.id   AF-A0A1M7BS26-F1
#
_cell.length_a   1.000
_cell.length_b   1.000
_cell.length_c   1.000
_cell.angle_alpha   90.00
_cell.angle_beta   90.00
_cell.angle_gamma   90.00
#
_symmetry.space_group_name_H-M   'P 1'
#
loop_
_entity.id
_entity.type
_entity.pdbx_description
1 polymer ?
#
loop_
_entity_poly.entity_id
_entity_poly.type
_entity_poly.pdbx_seq_one_letter_code
_entity_poly.pdbx_strand_id
1 'polypeptide(L)' 'MYERAISYEVVKRLFGDISDHKTAEIINSGLPITELEKIALLLTGDTDHIRDTGRLAPQSQELLGLLRSDDEAWEEGRG' A
#
# COMPACT_ATOMS: atom_id res chain seq x y z
N MET A 1 -17.61 -7.02 15.70
CA MET A 1 -17.22 -5.66 15.29
C MET A 1 -17.22 -5.67 13.78
N TYR A 2 -18.01 -4.83 13.11
CA TYR A 2 -17.96 -4.76 11.65
C TYR A 2 -16.73 -3.92 11.32
N GLU A 3 -15.60 -4.56 11.02
CA GLU A 3 -14.54 -3.89 10.28
C GLU A 3 -15.17 -3.37 8.99
N ARG A 4 -15.19 -2.05 8.82
CA ARG A 4 -15.67 -1.43 7.58
C ARG A 4 -14.77 -1.94 6.47
N ALA A 5 -15.36 -2.64 5.50
CA ALA A 5 -14.67 -3.03 4.29
C ALA A 5 -13.97 -1.80 3.68
N ILE A 6 -12.69 -1.96 3.34
CA ILE A 6 -11.90 -0.91 2.70
C ILE A 6 -12.54 -0.59 1.35
N SER A 7 -12.97 0.65 1.17
CA SER A 7 -13.57 1.13 -0.07
C SER A 7 -12.53 1.78 -0.98
N TYR A 8 -12.81 1.83 -2.28
CA TYR A 8 -11.97 2.51 -3.29
C TYR A 8 -11.56 3.94 -2.88
N GLU A 9 -12.48 4.73 -2.31
CA GLU A 9 -12.20 6.09 -1.86
C GLU A 9 -11.14 6.15 -0.74
N VAL A 10 -11.14 5.15 0.15
CA VAL A 10 -10.15 5.05 1.24
C VAL A 10 -8.79 4.72 0.66
N VAL A 11 -8.73 3.78 -0.29
CA VAL A 11 -7.47 3.42 -0.95
C VAL A 11 -6.90 4.62 -1.70
N LYS A 12 -7.71 5.32 -2.50
CA LYS A 12 -7.28 6.51 -3.23
C LYS A 12 -6.80 7.63 -2.30
N ARG A 13 -7.39 7.76 -1.11
CA ARG A 13 -6.94 8.72 -0.09
C ARG A 13 -5.58 8.37 0.50
N LEU A 14 -5.30 7.08 0.73
CA LEU A 14 -4.07 6.62 1.35
C LEU A 14 -2.90 6.57 0.37
N PHE A 15 -3.14 6.04 -0.83
CA PHE A 15 -2.10 5.73 -1.81
C PHE A 15 -2.02 6.78 -2.94
N GLY A 16 -2.99 7.69 -3.04
CA GLY A 16 -3.03 8.72 -4.06
C GLY A 16 -3.48 8.19 -5.43
N ASP A 17 -2.77 8.58 -6.48
CA ASP A 17 -3.06 8.16 -7.86
C ASP A 17 -2.44 6.78 -8.11
N ILE A 18 -3.22 5.73 -7.87
CA ILE A 18 -2.85 4.35 -8.16
C ILE A 18 -3.82 3.73 -9.16
N SER A 19 -3.37 2.68 -9.86
CA SER A 19 -4.21 1.99 -10.84
C SER A 19 -5.40 1.27 -10.20
N ASP A 20 -6.47 1.07 -10.99
CA ASP A 20 -7.64 0.29 -10.56
C ASP A 20 -7.26 -1.15 -10.19
N HIS A 21 -6.26 -1.73 -10.87
CA HIS A 21 -5.75 -3.05 -10.54
C HIS A 21 -5.11 -3.07 -9.14
N LYS A 22 -4.20 -2.15 -8.83
CA LYS A 22 -3.60 -2.02 -7.49
C LYS A 22 -4.68 -1.75 -6.43
N THR A 23 -5.67 -0.94 -6.77
CA THR A 23 -6.80 -0.66 -5.87
C THR A 23 -7.60 -1.92 -5.55
N ALA A 24 -7.88 -2.77 -6.55
CA ALA A 24 -8.54 -4.04 -6.35
C ALA A 24 -7.71 -5.00 -5.49
N GLU A 25 -6.39 -5.08 -5.71
CA GLU A 25 -5.49 -5.91 -4.89
C GLU A 25 -5.48 -5.45 -3.42
N ILE A 26 -5.45 -4.14 -3.17
CA ILE A 26 -5.51 -3.58 -1.81
C ILE A 26 -6.85 -3.91 -1.13
N ILE A 27 -7.97 -3.77 -1.84
CA ILE A 27 -9.30 -4.10 -1.29
C ILE A 27 -9.41 -5.60 -1.02
N ASN A 28 -8.93 -6.44 -1.94
CA ASN A 28 -8.97 -7.90 -1.83
C ASN A 28 -8.02 -8.45 -0.76
N SER A 29 -6.97 -7.70 -0.40
CA SER A 29 -6.02 -8.11 0.65
C SER A 29 -6.69 -8.31 2.01
N GLY A 30 -7.84 -7.67 2.25
CA GLY A 30 -8.54 -7.74 3.53
C GLY A 30 -7.74 -7.16 4.71
N LEU A 31 -6.65 -6.45 4.43
CA LEU A 31 -5.81 -5.86 5.47
C LEU A 31 -6.56 -4.73 6.20
N PRO A 32 -6.31 -4.58 7.51
CA PRO A 32 -6.88 -3.47 8.25
C PRO A 32 -6.29 -2.15 7.75
N ILE A 33 -7.08 -1.07 7.86
CA ILE A 33 -6.66 0.27 7.41
C ILE A 33 -5.32 0.69 8.01
N THR A 34 -5.05 0.29 9.26
CA THR A 34 -3.80 0.60 9.96
C THR A 34 -2.60 0.01 9.26
N GLU A 35 -2.69 -1.22 8.72
CA GLU A 35 -1.59 -1.83 7.94
C GLU A 35 -1.44 -1.17 6.58
N LEU A 36 -2.56 -0.78 5.93
CA LEU A 36 -2.53 -0.04 4.68
C LEU A 36 -1.87 1.35 4.82
N GLU A 37 -2.11 2.04 5.94
CA GLU A 37 -1.43 3.30 6.28
C GLU A 37 0.08 3.10 6.39
N LYS A 38 0.55 2.01 7.00
CA LYS A 38 1.98 1.70 7.08
C LYS A 38 2.57 1.43 5.69
N ILE A 39 1.86 0.67 4.86
CA ILE A 39 2.30 0.38 3.49
C ILE A 39 2.40 1.68 2.69
N ALA A 40 1.38 2.55 2.75
CA ALA A 40 1.39 3.83 2.06
C ALA A 40 2.60 4.69 2.47
N LEU A 41 2.88 4.76 3.78
CA LEU A 41 4.05 5.47 4.31
C LEU A 41 5.39 4.88 3.83
N LEU A 42 5.48 3.55 3.73
CA LEU A 42 6.66 2.86 3.22
C LEU A 42 6.85 3.04 1.70
N LEU A 43 5.77 3.34 0.96
CA LEU A 43 5.81 3.67 -0.46
C LEU A 43 6.20 5.13 -0.71
N THR A 44 5.80 6.07 0.16
CA THR A 44 6.22 7.48 0.03
C THR A 44 7.71 7.70 0.35
N GLY A 45 8.38 6.70 0.96
CA GLY A 45 9.79 6.79 1.32
C GLY A 45 10.06 7.75 2.49
N ASP A 46 9.03 8.09 3.27
CA ASP A 46 9.15 9.00 4.41
C ASP A 46 9.86 8.31 5.57
N THR A 47 11.18 8.37 5.55
CA THR A 47 12.07 7.63 6.47
C THR A 47 11.98 8.10 7.92
N ASP A 48 11.47 9.31 8.16
CA ASP A 48 11.28 9.87 9.50
C ASP A 48 10.12 9.15 10.21
N HIS A 49 9.00 8.97 9.51
CA HIS A 49 7.84 8.25 10.03
C HIS A 49 7.99 6.72 9.99
N ILE A 50 8.86 6.17 9.12
CA ILE A 50 9.14 4.73 9.02
C ILE A 50 9.71 4.15 10.33
N ARG A 51 10.47 4.95 11.10
CA ARG A 51 11.01 4.51 12.40
C ARG A 51 9.93 4.26 13.46
N ASP A 52 8.83 4.99 13.39
CA ASP A 52 7.71 4.91 14.36
C ASP A 52 6.62 3.91 13.94
N THR A 53 6.62 3.44 12.68
CA THR A 53 5.52 2.62 12.15
C THR A 53 5.52 1.17 12.66
N GLY A 54 6.62 0.73 13.30
CA GLY A 54 6.79 -0.64 13.74
C GLY A 54 6.92 -1.65 12.60
N ARG A 55 6.80 -2.95 12.92
CA ARG A 55 6.93 -4.02 11.91
C ARG A 55 5.60 -4.25 11.19
N LEU A 56 5.65 -4.32 9.85
CA LEU A 56 4.53 -4.79 9.02
C LEU A 56 4.20 -6.25 9.32
N ALA A 57 2.91 -6.59 9.32
CA ALA A 57 2.49 -7.98 9.31
C ALA A 57 3.02 -8.69 8.05
N PRO A 58 3.24 -10.02 8.08
CA PRO A 58 3.75 -10.76 6.93
C PRO A 58 2.92 -10.56 5.64
N GLN A 59 1.59 -10.59 5.77
CA GLN A 59 0.66 -10.37 4.66
C GLN A 59 0.78 -8.95 4.06
N SER A 60 1.04 -7.96 4.91
CA SER A 60 1.28 -6.58 4.49
C SER A 60 2.61 -6.40 3.75
N GLN A 61 3.62 -7.24 4.06
CA GLN A 61 4.90 -7.24 3.33
C GLN A 61 4.72 -7.79 1.91
N GLU A 62 3.88 -8.81 1.73
CA GLU A 62 3.56 -9.36 0.40
C GLU A 62 2.87 -8.30 -0.47
N LEU A 63 1.88 -7.60 0.08
CA LEU A 63 1.22 -6.50 -0.64
C LEU A 63 2.17 -5.34 -0.94
N LEU A 64 3.02 -4.94 0.02
CA LEU A 64 4.04 -3.91 -0.21
C LEU A 64 4.98 -4.29 -1.36
N GLY A 65 5.41 -5.55 -1.42
CA GLY A 65 6.24 -6.05 -2.51
C GLY A 65 5.55 -5.92 -3.86
N LEU A 66 4.30 -6.35 -3.96
CA LEU A 66 3.49 -6.23 -5.18
C LEU A 66 3.33 -4.78 -5.62
N LEU A 67 3.04 -3.87 -4.69
CA LEU A 67 2.85 -2.45 -4.99
C LEU A 67 4.15 -1.76 -5.45
N ARG A 68 5.32 -2.20 -4.95
CA ARG A 68 6.65 -1.71 -5.36
C ARG A 68 7.11 -2.24 -6.71
N SER A 69 6.93 -3.53 -6.99
CA SER A 69 7.45 -4.16 -8.21
C SER A 69 6.85 -3.58 -9.50
N ASP A 70 5.62 -3.06 -9.45
CA ASP A 70 4.97 -2.47 -10.62
C ASP A 70 5.45 -1.02 -10.91
N ASP A 71 5.95 -0.30 -9.90
CA ASP A 71 6.57 1.02 -10.10
C ASP A 71 7.99 0.88 -10.70
N GLU A 72 8.76 -0.15 -10.31
CA GLU A 72 10.07 -0.44 -10.89
C GLU A 72 10.00 -0.81 -12.38
N ALA A 73 8.92 -1.47 -12.82
CA ALA A 73 8.69 -1.77 -14.24
C ALA A 73 8.50 -0.50 -15.13
N TRP A 74 8.27 0.67 -14.53
CA TRP A 74 8.17 1.96 -15.22
C TRP A 74 9.50 2.73 -15.32
N GLU A 75 10.47 2.47 -14.44
CA GLU A 75 11.78 3.14 -14.46
C GLU A 75 12.77 2.49 -15.45
N GLU A 76 12.66 1.19 -15.74
CA GLU A 76 13.54 0.52 -16.72
C GLU A 76 13.24 0.87 -18.20
N GLY A 77 12.16 1.62 -18.47
CA GLY A 77 11.79 2.09 -19.82
C GLY A 77 12.40 3.45 -20.22
N ARG A 78 13.16 4.10 -19.35
CA ARG A 78 13.88 5.35 -19.63
C ARG A 78 15.38 5.23 -19.33
N GLY A 79 16.05 4.28 -19.98
CA GLY A 79 17.51 4.17 -20.08
C GLY A 79 17.97 4.30 -21.52
#